data_AF-A0A380XXX1-F1
#
_entry.id   AF-A0A380XXX1-F1
#
_cell.length_a   1.000
_cell.length_b   1.000
_cell.length_c   1.000
_cell.angle_alpha   90.00
_cell.angle_beta   90.00
_cell.angle_gamma   90.00
#
_symmetry.space_group_name_H-M   'P 1'
#
loop_
_entity.id
_entity.type
_entity.pdbx_description
1 polymer ?
#
loop_
_entity_poly.entity_id
_entity_poly.type
_entity_poly.pdbx_seq_one_letter_code
_entity_poly.pdbx_strand_id
1 'polypeptide(L)' 'MRDKRLNRKKDKVQGLLEELNNIEATEENEKIRGKLQSKVDKLQAQIAEIDSEPSTEE' A
#
# COMPACT_ATOMS: atom_id res chain seq x y z
N MET A 1 -2.48 -9.71 17.03
CA MET A 1 -1.69 -9.97 15.79
C MET A 1 -2.17 -9.15 14.59
N ARG A 2 -3.48 -8.88 14.48
CA ARG A 2 -4.11 -8.04 13.44
C ARG A 2 -3.49 -6.64 13.33
N ASP A 3 -3.38 -5.91 14.44
CA ASP A 3 -2.82 -4.54 14.46
C ASP A 3 -1.36 -4.48 13.97
N LYS A 4 -0.55 -5.49 14.33
CA LYS A 4 0.83 -5.59 13.88
C LYS A 4 0.93 -5.83 12.37
N ARG A 5 0.01 -6.63 11.80
CA ARG A 5 -0.06 -6.88 10.34
C ARG A 5 -0.57 -5.65 9.60
N LEU A 6 -1.55 -4.95 10.17
CA LEU A 6 -2.10 -3.70 9.64
C LEU A 6 -1.05 -2.59 9.60
N ASN A 7 -0.35 -2.35 10.71
CA ASN A 7 0.70 -1.33 10.79
C ASN A 7 1.81 -1.59 9.78
N ARG A 8 2.31 -2.82 9.66
CA ARG A 8 3.31 -3.17 8.63
C ARG A 8 2.84 -2.91 7.20
N LYS A 9 1.54 -3.07 6.92
CA LYS A 9 0.98 -2.76 5.59
C LYS A 9 0.87 -1.26 5.38
N LYS A 10 0.42 -0.50 6.40
CA LYS A 10 0.37 0.97 6.37
C LYS A 10 1.75 1.58 6.14
N ASP A 11 2.76 1.11 6.88
CA ASP A 11 4.17 1.54 6.72
C ASP A 11 4.66 1.29 5.29
N LYS A 12 4.30 0.13 4.71
CA LYS A 12 4.69 -0.23 3.36
C LYS A 12 4.00 0.62 2.29
N VAL A 13 2.73 0.98 2.50
CA VAL A 13 2.02 1.92 1.62
C VAL A 13 2.68 3.29 1.67
N GLN A 14 3.02 3.78 2.87
CA GLN A 14 3.68 5.07 3.02
C GLN A 14 5.03 5.10 2.31
N GLY A 15 5.87 4.07 2.48
CA GLY A 15 7.15 3.98 1.76
C GLY A 15 7.00 3.95 0.24
N LEU A 16 6.00 3.24 -0.29
CA LEU A 16 5.73 3.23 -1.74
C LEU A 16 5.22 4.58 -2.27
N LEU A 17 4.46 5.32 -1.47
CA LEU A 17 4.01 6.67 -1.82
C LEU A 17 5.19 7.67 -1.81
N GLU A 18 6.11 7.54 -0.85
CA GLU A 18 7.35 8.33 -0.82
C GLU A 18 8.23 8.01 -2.03
N GLU A 19 8.41 6.73 -2.37
CA GLU A 19 9.10 6.31 -3.61
C GLU A 19 8.45 6.91 -4.86
N LEU A 20 7.11 6.87 -4.95
CA LEU A 20 6.36 7.41 -6.08
C LEU A 20 6.49 8.93 -6.19
N ASN A 21 6.50 9.65 -5.06
CA ASN A 21 6.71 11.10 -5.02
C ASN A 21 8.14 11.49 -5.42
N ASN A 22 9.13 10.64 -5.13
CA ASN A 22 10.52 10.86 -5.52
C ASN A 22 10.79 10.55 -7.01
N ILE A 23 9.89 9.86 -7.68
CA ILE A 23 10.01 9.55 -9.11
C ILE A 23 9.36 10.65 -9.94
N GLU A 24 10.17 11.30 -10.77
CA GLU A 24 9.71 12.38 -11.66
C GLU A 24 8.62 11.89 -12.63
N ALA A 25 7.63 12.74 -12.90
CA ALA A 25 6.47 12.43 -13.73
C ALA A 25 6.80 12.53 -15.23
N THR A 26 7.64 11.62 -15.72
CA THR A 26 8.06 11.56 -17.13
C THR A 26 7.52 10.32 -17.82
N GLU A 27 7.47 10.32 -19.16
CA GLU A 27 7.07 9.13 -19.95
C GLU A 27 7.96 7.92 -19.67
N GLU A 28 9.28 8.14 -19.49
CA GLU A 28 10.24 7.09 -19.14
C GLU A 28 9.90 6.42 -17.80
N ASN A 29 9.46 7.21 -16.83
CA ASN A 29 9.12 6.76 -15.49
C ASN A 29 7.67 6.29 -15.34
N GLU A 30 6.79 6.56 -16.32
CA GLU A 30 5.36 6.24 -16.26
C GLU A 30 5.11 4.77 -15.95
N LYS A 31 5.89 3.87 -16.57
CA LYS A 31 5.78 2.42 -16.33
C LYS A 31 6.14 2.04 -14.90
N ILE A 32 7.13 2.68 -14.30
CA ILE A 32 7.56 2.40 -12.92
C ILE A 32 6.54 3.00 -11.94
N ARG A 33 6.12 4.24 -12.17
CA ARG A 33 5.06 4.92 -11.40
C ARG A 33 3.77 4.12 -11.41
N GLY A 34 3.34 3.60 -12.57
CA GLY A 34 2.15 2.76 -12.71
C GLY A 34 2.24 1.44 -11.94
N LYS A 35 3.43 0.80 -11.93
CA LYS A 35 3.66 -0.41 -11.12
C LYS A 35 3.60 -0.12 -9.62
N LEU A 36 4.20 0.99 -9.18
CA LEU A 36 4.18 1.41 -7.78
C LEU A 36 2.76 1.76 -7.34
N GLN A 37 2.02 2.52 -8.16
CA GLN A 37 0.62 2.85 -7.91
C GLN A 37 -0.24 1.59 -7.79
N SER A 38 -0.14 0.66 -8.73
CA SER A 38 -0.88 -0.62 -8.67
C SER A 38 -0.56 -1.42 -7.39
N LYS A 39 0.66 -1.32 -6.87
CA LYS A 39 1.06 -1.97 -5.63
C LYS A 39 0.51 -1.25 -4.39
N VAL A 40 0.44 0.07 -4.41
CA VAL A 40 -0.24 0.89 -3.40
C VAL A 40 -1.72 0.50 -3.33
N ASP A 41 -2.40 0.47 -4.47
CA ASP A 41 -3.84 0.15 -4.55
C ASP A 41 -4.14 -1.24 -3.98
N LYS A 42 -3.32 -2.25 -4.34
CA LYS A 42 -3.45 -3.61 -3.79
C LYS A 42 -3.25 -3.67 -2.27
N LEU A 43 -2.29 -2.92 -1.74
CA LEU A 43 -2.04 -2.89 -0.31
C LEU A 43 -3.13 -2.14 0.45
N GLN A 44 -3.68 -1.07 -0.14
CA GLN A 44 -4.83 -0.35 0.41
C GLN A 44 -6.08 -1.24 0.44
N ALA A 45 -6.34 -2.01 -0.63
CA ALA A 45 -7.43 -2.99 -0.64
C ALA A 45 -7.27 -4.04 0.48
N GLN A 46 -6.06 -4.59 0.65
CA GLN A 46 -5.78 -5.54 1.73
C GLN A 46 -5.86 -4.92 3.14
N ILE A 47 -5.57 -3.64 3.28
CA ILE A 47 -5.77 -2.90 4.54
C ILE A 47 -7.27 -2.80 4.82
N ALA A 48 -8.07 -2.40 3.82
CA ALA A 48 -9.51 -2.30 3.95
C ALA A 48 -10.17 -3.65 4.26
N GLU A 49 -9.69 -4.75 3.66
CA GLU A 49 -10.12 -6.12 3.98
C GLU A 49 -9.79 -6.50 5.44
N ILE A 50 -8.57 -6.18 5.90
CA ILE A 50 -8.18 -6.45 7.30
C ILE A 50 -8.96 -5.56 8.27
N ASP A 51 -9.32 -4.33 7.89
CA ASP A 51 -10.14 -3.44 8.71
C ASP A 51 -11.62 -3.87 8.72
N SER A 52 -12.12 -4.49 7.65
CA SER A 52 -13.50 -4.97 7.53
C SER A 52 -13.73 -6.40 8.03
N GLU A 53 -12.69 -7.21 8.18
CA GLU A 53 -12.80 -8.52 8.83
C GLU A 53 -13.35 -8.34 10.26
N PRO A 54 -14.48 -8.98 10.63
CA PRO A 54 -14.91 -8.99 12.02
C PRO A 54 -13.77 -9.57 12.84
N SER A 55 -13.42 -8.92 13.96
CA SER A 55 -12.45 -9.49 14.87
C SER A 55 -13.05 -10.77 15.42
N THR A 56 -12.68 -11.92 14.85
CA THR A 56 -12.85 -13.20 15.51
C THR A 56 -11.81 -13.24 16.64
N GLU A 57 -12.11 -12.49 17.69
CA GLU A 57 -11.78 -12.92 19.04
C GLU A 57 -12.66 -14.14 19.35
N GLU A 58 -12.05 -15.09 20.06
CA GLU A 58 -12.52 -16.45 20.40
C GLU A 58 -13.96 -16.53 20.95
#